data_AF-A0A3A5WA65-F1
#
_entry.id   AF-A0A3A5WA65-F1
#
_cell.length_a   1.000
_cell.length_b   1.000
_cell.length_c   1.000
_cell.angle_alpha   90.00
_cell.angle_beta   90.00
_cell.angle_gamma   90.00
#
_symmetry.space_group_name_H-M   'P 1'
#
loop_
_entity.id
_entity.type
_entity.pdbx_description
1 polymer ?
#
loop_
_entity_poly.entity_id
_entity_poly.type
_entity_poly.pdbx_seq_one_letter_code
_entity_poly.pdbx_strand_id
1 'polypeptide(L)' 'MVSFSDLGIEPALVNALRTQGILEPFEVQRESIPDGMLGKDVCCRAPTGSGKTLAFGLPLLSRTKEAEPRRPTS' A
#
# COMPACT_ATOMS: atom_id res chain seq x y z
N MET A 1 13.38 -0.50 -12.99
CA MET A 1 12.82 0.41 -11.96
C MET A 1 11.45 -0.17 -11.62
N VAL A 2 11.18 -0.46 -10.34
CA VAL A 2 9.94 -1.12 -9.92
C VAL A 2 8.94 -0.03 -9.54
N SER A 3 7.73 -0.07 -10.10
CA SER A 3 6.64 0.87 -9.82
C SER A 3 5.66 0.28 -8.79
N PHE A 4 4.77 1.10 -8.23
CA PHE A 4 3.69 0.60 -7.36
C PHE A 4 2.71 -0.34 -8.09
N SER A 5 2.49 -0.15 -9.39
CA SER A 5 1.67 -1.07 -10.20
C SER A 5 2.29 -2.46 -10.31
N ASP A 6 3.63 -2.56 -10.35
CA ASP A 6 4.33 -3.85 -10.38
C ASP A 6 4.17 -4.61 -9.05
N LEU A 7 3.83 -3.92 -7.96
CA LEU A 7 3.57 -4.50 -6.65
C LEU A 7 2.09 -4.90 -6.45
N GLY A 8 1.25 -4.73 -7.48
CA GLY A 8 -0.17 -5.10 -7.45
C GLY A 8 -1.12 -4.02 -6.92
N ILE A 9 -0.66 -2.77 -6.77
CA ILE A 9 -1.50 -1.65 -6.32
C ILE A 9 -2.40 -1.16 -7.47
N GLU A 10 -3.68 -0.88 -7.17
CA GLU A 10 -4.65 -0.47 -8.19
C GLU A 10 -4.32 0.90 -8.80
N PRO A 11 -4.66 1.12 -10.08
CA PRO A 11 -4.35 2.37 -10.79
C PRO A 11 -4.86 3.64 -10.10
N ALA A 12 -5.99 3.58 -9.39
CA ALA A 12 -6.52 4.74 -8.67
C ALA A 12 -5.57 5.21 -7.55
N LEU A 13 -5.03 4.27 -6.76
CA LEU A 13 -4.06 4.57 -5.72
C LEU A 13 -2.71 4.98 -6.29
N VAL A 14 -2.24 4.31 -7.35
CA VAL A 14 -1.00 4.70 -8.05
C VAL A 14 -1.08 6.15 -8.56
N ASN A 15 -2.23 6.53 -9.13
CA ASN A 15 -2.45 7.92 -9.56
C ASN A 15 -2.48 8.90 -8.39
N ALA A 16 -3.11 8.55 -7.27
CA ALA A 16 -3.13 9.38 -6.06
C ALA A 16 -1.72 9.56 -5.45
N LEU A 17 -0.88 8.53 -5.47
CA LEU A 17 0.52 8.63 -5.05
C LEU A 17 1.29 9.57 -5.99
N ARG A 18 1.09 9.41 -7.30
CA ARG A 18 1.76 10.23 -8.32
C ARG A 18 1.41 11.72 -8.19
N THR A 19 0.15 12.06 -7.90
CA THR A 19 -0.25 13.48 -7.70
C THR A 19 0.38 14.08 -6.46
N GLN A 20 0.76 13.28 -5.48
CA GLN A 20 1.53 13.69 -4.30
C GLN A 20 3.05 13.62 -4.49
N GLY A 21 3.53 13.31 -5.70
CA GLY A 21 4.97 13.20 -5.99
C GLY A 21 5.62 11.90 -5.49
N ILE A 22 4.83 10.89 -5.11
CA ILE A 22 5.33 9.59 -4.68
C ILE A 22 5.34 8.67 -5.91
N LEU A 23 6.49 8.58 -6.57
CA LEU A 23 6.61 7.93 -7.89
C LEU A 23 7.09 6.48 -7.79
N GLU A 24 7.97 6.20 -6.84
CA GLU A 24 8.65 4.91 -6.72
C GLU A 24 8.58 4.36 -5.29
N PRO A 25 8.43 3.04 -5.14
CA PRO A 25 8.39 2.39 -3.84
C PRO A 25 9.79 2.30 -3.21
N PHE A 26 9.84 2.58 -1.91
CA PHE A 26 11.02 2.31 -1.08
C PHE A 26 11.23 0.80 -0.88
N GLU A 27 12.43 0.40 -0.46
CA GLU A 27 12.81 -1.00 -0.27
C GLU A 27 11.81 -1.76 0.61
N VAL A 28 11.49 -1.24 1.80
CA VAL A 28 10.51 -1.87 2.70
C VAL A 28 9.14 -2.06 2.07
N GLN A 29 8.73 -1.16 1.16
CA GLN A 29 7.45 -1.24 0.45
C GLN A 29 7.49 -2.31 -0.65
N ARG A 30 8.61 -2.40 -1.39
CA ARG A 30 8.82 -3.45 -2.41
C ARG A 30 8.76 -4.84 -1.83
N GLU A 31 9.34 -5.01 -0.64
CA GLU A 31 9.36 -6.31 0.06
C GLU A 31 8.01 -6.65 0.69
N SER A 32 7.32 -5.67 1.28
CA SER A 32 6.14 -5.94 2.10
C SER A 32 4.81 -5.89 1.36
N ILE A 33 4.68 -5.04 0.33
CA ILE A 33 3.39 -4.82 -0.35
C ILE A 33 2.86 -6.09 -1.00
N PRO A 34 3.66 -6.89 -1.75
CA PRO A 34 3.15 -8.12 -2.36
C PRO A 34 2.54 -9.08 -1.33
N ASP A 35 3.20 -9.29 -0.19
CA ASP A 35 2.67 -10.16 0.88
C ASP A 35 1.44 -9.56 1.57
N GLY A 36 1.41 -8.24 1.77
CA GLY A 36 0.23 -7.54 2.28
C GLY A 36 -0.97 -7.65 1.34
N MET A 37 -0.76 -7.56 0.02
CA MET A 37 -1.81 -7.74 -0.98
C MET A 37 -2.38 -9.16 -0.96
N LEU A 38 -1.51 -10.16 -0.70
CA LEU A 38 -1.92 -11.55 -0.50
C LEU A 38 -2.65 -11.78 0.85
N GLY A 39 -2.69 -10.78 1.73
CA GLY A 39 -3.36 -10.87 3.03
C GLY A 39 -2.57 -11.66 4.07
N LYS A 40 -1.25 -11.79 3.90
CA LYS A 40 -0.37 -12.39 4.90
C LYS A 40 -0.09 -11.40 6.02
N ASP A 41 0.24 -11.92 7.20
CA ASP A 41 0.78 -11.11 8.28
C ASP A 41 2.19 -10.64 7.92
N VAL A 42 2.46 -9.35 8.16
CA VAL A 42 3.71 -8.70 7.78
C VAL A 42 4.30 -7.95 8.97
N CYS A 43 5.58 -8.17 9.27
CA CYS A 43 6.34 -7.40 10.25
C CYS A 43 7.42 -6.58 9.55
N CYS A 44 7.19 -5.28 9.35
CA CYS A 44 8.17 -4.37 8.77
C CYS A 44 9.11 -3.79 9.84
N ARG A 45 10.39 -4.18 9.83
CA ARG A 45 11.43 -3.57 10.66
C ARG A 45 12.32 -2.66 9.83
N ALA A 46 12.05 -1.36 9.88
CA ALA A 46 12.83 -0.34 9.17
C ALA A 46 12.83 0.99 9.97
N PRO A 47 13.80 1.90 9.78
CA PRO A 47 13.88 3.17 10.52
C PRO A 47 12.72 4.12 10.19
N THR A 48 12.44 5.10 11.04
CA THR A 48 11.46 6.17 10.72
C THR A 48 11.88 6.90 9.44
N GLY A 49 10.89 7.32 8.63
CA GLY A 49 11.14 7.90 7.30
C GLY A 49 11.31 6.86 6.18
N SER A 50 11.41 5.56 6.50
CA SER A 50 11.54 4.49 5.50
C SER A 50 10.26 4.18 4.70
N GLY A 51 9.17 4.92 4.88
CA GLY A 51 7.92 4.70 4.14
C GLY A 51 7.02 3.56 4.62
N LYS A 52 7.25 3.00 5.82
CA LYS A 52 6.42 1.91 6.39
C LYS A 52 4.91 2.21 6.44
N THR A 53 4.52 3.48 6.62
CA THR A 53 3.10 3.86 6.67
C THR A 53 2.36 3.45 5.40
N LEU A 54 2.93 3.72 4.22
CA LEU A 54 2.34 3.29 2.94
C LEU A 54 2.58 1.81 2.67
N ALA A 55 3.65 1.23 3.22
CA ALA A 55 3.93 -0.21 3.13
C ALA A 55 2.79 -1.06 3.70
N PHE A 56 2.12 -0.60 4.76
CA PHE A 56 0.91 -1.22 5.31
C PHE A 56 -0.39 -0.60 4.77
N GLY A 57 -0.41 0.71 4.59
CA GLY A 57 -1.62 1.46 4.23
C GLY A 57 -2.13 1.15 2.82
N LEU A 58 -1.23 0.93 1.85
CA LEU A 58 -1.65 0.62 0.48
C LEU A 58 -2.36 -0.74 0.40
N PRO A 59 -1.79 -1.86 0.91
CA PRO A 59 -2.54 -3.12 0.98
C PRO A 59 -3.84 -3.02 1.77
N LEU A 60 -3.85 -2.24 2.87
CA LEU A 60 -5.06 -2.01 3.65
C LEU A 60 -6.16 -1.36 2.79
N LEU A 61 -5.85 -0.26 2.10
CA LEU A 61 -6.82 0.44 1.26
C LEU A 61 -7.31 -0.43 0.11
N SER A 62 -6.41 -1.13 -0.58
CA SER A 62 -6.73 -2.05 -1.69
C SER A 62 -7.68 -3.17 -1.29
N ARG A 63 -7.55 -3.68 -0.06
CA ARG A 63 -8.31 -4.85 0.42
C ARG A 63 -9.57 -4.47 1.20
N THR A 64 -9.65 -3.25 1.70
CA THR A 64 -10.80 -2.79 2.49
C THR A 64 -11.98 -2.55 1.55
N LYS A 65 -13.12 -3.20 1.84
CA LYS A 65 -14.35 -2.94 1.08
C LYS A 65 -14.88 -1.55 1.43
N GLU A 66 -15.24 -0.81 0.40
CA GLU A 66 -15.93 0.47 0.58
C GLU A 66 -17.20 0.26 1.42
N ALA A 67 -17.36 1.12 2.42
CA ALA A 67 -18.47 1.08 3.36
C ALA A 67 -19.48 2.17 3.03
N GLU A 68 -20.76 1.90 3.32
CA GLU A 68 -21.82 2.89 3.17
C GLU A 68 -21.95 3.75 4.44
N PRO A 69 -22.44 5.00 4.35
CA PRO A 69 -22.66 5.85 5.51
C PRO A 69 -23.47 5.13 6.60
N ARG A 70 -22.90 5.08 7.81
CA ARG A 70 -23.46 4.38 8.99
C ARG A 70 -23.58 2.85 8.85
N ARG A 71 -22.87 2.23 7.90
CA ARG A 71 -22.87 0.78 7.68
C ARG A 71 -21.43 0.27 7.46
N PRO A 72 -20.63 0.11 8.53
CA PRO A 72 -19.26 -0.38 8.42
C PRO A 72 -19.22 -1.79 7.83
N THR A 73 -18.21 -2.05 7.01
CA THR A 73 -17.85 -3.37 6.51
C THR A 73 -16.91 -4.04 7.52
N SER A 74 -16.97 -5.37 7.59
CA SER A 74 -16.14 -6.22 8.46
C SER A 74 -14.67 -6.23 8.03
#